data_AF-A0A1S9UHI0-F1
#
_entry.id   AF-A0A1S9UHI0-F1
#
_cell.length_a   1.000
_cell.length_b   1.000
_cell.length_c   1.000
_cell.angle_alpha   90.00
_cell.angle_beta   90.00
_cell.angle_gamma   90.00
#
_symmetry.space_group_name_H-M   'P 1'
#
loop_
_entity.id
_entity.type
_entity.pdbx_description
1 polymer ?
#
loop_
_entity_poly.entity_id
_entity_poly.type
_entity_poly.pdbx_seq_one_letter_code
_entity_poly.pdbx_strand_id
1 'polypeptide(L)'
;MLMDVKWPHANADFSKLQIEEYIVKLHTSDDLDIEFSKYANSFKSSATLLTNELFKDQSIRGLDTYFFSIAYLYRHSLELILKAIAFKHIHDSEARKDFLKDTFHNLSLTLKKIAPFIKEQIQEDEEQYRWLSVYFEDMNDIDKESDSFRYPFSIGFSRSLTGEKEYHIKPFFKEQTHVNLVAFAYKMEIAFEIVECYYKEKIPNNNNYKAYSPVFLEEGGSYNVQSVIGYSYARNRFFPYITAYIECGKLLSQLTVNSTTKETIFFPMCYLYRNGIELAMKEILFEECSYNFQEAAHILKRQGHSFLGLWNKMKNDVISHSNGSENDEFVGIIEKYINQLHNFDGASDRFRYPIGKYLNCHFKNPVRLDISNVQSFFEELSNFFSGVCSMMSTHNEWMREMESEMRGYY
;
A
#
# COMPACT_ATOMS: atom_id res chain seq x y z
N MET A 1 -16.12 -24.94 -13.78
CA MET A 1 -14.76 -24.90 -14.35
C MET A 1 -13.85 -24.57 -13.18
N LEU A 2 -13.11 -25.54 -12.64
CA LEU A 2 -12.15 -25.26 -11.57
C LEU A 2 -11.13 -24.28 -12.17
N MET A 3 -11.07 -23.05 -11.66
CA MET A 3 -9.93 -22.18 -11.96
C MET A 3 -8.68 -22.93 -11.48
N ASP A 4 -7.68 -23.08 -12.35
CA ASP A 4 -6.36 -23.55 -11.92
C ASP A 4 -5.86 -22.59 -10.83
N VAL A 5 -5.92 -23.04 -9.57
CA VAL A 5 -5.40 -22.26 -8.44
C VAL A 5 -3.89 -22.25 -8.58
N LYS A 6 -3.33 -21.06 -8.82
CA LYS A 6 -1.89 -20.89 -8.89
C LYS A 6 -1.29 -21.14 -7.52
N TRP A 7 -0.30 -22.02 -7.44
CA TRP A 7 0.32 -22.46 -6.20
C TRP A 7 1.84 -22.45 -6.30
N PRO A 8 2.58 -22.20 -5.19
CA PRO A 8 4.04 -22.16 -5.22
C PRO A 8 4.67 -23.45 -5.75
N HIS A 9 5.75 -23.31 -6.52
CA HIS A 9 6.45 -24.43 -7.14
C HIS A 9 7.98 -24.23 -7.16
N ALA A 10 8.75 -25.32 -7.19
CA ALA A 10 10.22 -25.29 -7.06
C ALA A 10 10.93 -24.42 -8.13
N ASN A 11 10.38 -24.34 -9.34
CA ASN A 11 10.97 -23.62 -10.47
C ASN A 11 10.63 -22.11 -10.51
N ALA A 12 10.13 -21.54 -9.43
CA ALA A 12 9.76 -20.13 -9.38
C ALA A 12 10.96 -19.21 -9.59
N ASP A 13 10.79 -18.22 -10.46
CA ASP A 13 11.78 -17.19 -10.75
C ASP A 13 11.04 -15.87 -11.03
N PHE A 14 11.18 -14.91 -10.13
CA PHE A 14 10.52 -13.60 -10.20
C PHE A 14 10.91 -12.84 -11.48
N SER A 15 12.13 -13.07 -11.98
CA SER A 15 12.70 -12.36 -13.14
C SER A 15 12.55 -13.14 -14.46
N LYS A 16 11.83 -14.27 -14.46
CA LYS A 16 11.64 -15.09 -15.65
C LYS A 16 10.92 -14.31 -16.75
N LEU A 17 11.49 -14.33 -17.94
CA LEU A 17 10.91 -13.71 -19.14
C LEU A 17 10.27 -14.79 -20.01
N GLN A 18 9.02 -14.60 -20.41
CA GLN A 18 8.28 -15.60 -21.21
C GLN A 18 7.62 -14.98 -22.45
N ILE A 19 6.86 -13.91 -22.27
CA ILE A 19 6.01 -13.30 -23.29
C ILE A 19 6.55 -11.89 -23.59
N GLU A 20 7.21 -11.72 -24.75
CA GLU A 20 7.89 -10.45 -25.10
C GLU A 20 6.94 -9.24 -25.05
N GLU A 21 5.67 -9.41 -25.42
CA GLU A 21 4.64 -8.36 -25.34
C GLU A 21 4.39 -7.87 -23.90
N TYR A 22 4.54 -8.74 -22.91
CA TYR A 22 4.36 -8.43 -21.48
C TYR A 22 5.65 -8.00 -20.79
N ILE A 23 6.75 -7.88 -21.53
CA ILE A 23 7.99 -7.38 -20.94
C ILE A 23 7.90 -5.86 -20.75
N VAL A 24 8.21 -5.44 -19.53
CA VAL A 24 8.46 -4.05 -19.15
C VAL A 24 9.95 -3.84 -18.90
N LYS A 25 10.44 -2.64 -19.22
CA LYS A 25 11.82 -2.23 -18.96
C LYS A 25 11.81 -1.18 -17.86
N LEU A 26 12.31 -1.55 -16.69
CA LEU A 26 12.46 -0.65 -15.56
C LEU A 26 13.79 0.07 -15.69
N HIS A 27 13.75 1.39 -15.75
CA HIS A 27 14.93 2.23 -15.74
C HIS A 27 14.59 3.54 -15.05
N THR A 28 15.50 4.01 -14.21
CA THR A 28 15.38 5.30 -13.52
C THR A 28 16.51 6.20 -14.01
N SER A 29 16.18 7.33 -14.64
CA SER A 29 17.17 8.33 -15.03
C SER A 29 17.67 9.14 -13.82
N ASP A 30 18.74 9.91 -14.00
CA ASP A 30 19.23 10.84 -12.98
C ASP A 30 18.37 12.13 -12.90
N ASP A 31 17.42 12.32 -13.83
CA ASP A 31 16.44 13.43 -13.83
C ASP A 31 15.31 13.14 -12.86
N LEU A 32 15.61 13.26 -11.56
CA LEU A 32 14.73 12.76 -10.51
C LEU A 32 13.35 13.43 -10.48
N ASP A 33 13.22 14.71 -10.83
CA ASP A 33 11.93 15.38 -10.90
C ASP A 33 11.01 14.73 -11.97
N ILE A 34 11.57 14.41 -13.13
CA ILE A 34 10.87 13.69 -14.20
C ILE A 34 10.47 12.29 -13.73
N GLU A 35 11.37 11.58 -13.06
CA GLU A 35 11.09 10.23 -12.55
C GLU A 35 9.99 10.24 -11.47
N PHE A 36 10.03 11.18 -10.52
CA PHE A 36 8.96 11.37 -9.55
C PHE A 36 7.62 11.71 -10.24
N SER A 37 7.61 12.59 -11.24
CA SER A 37 6.41 12.93 -12.01
C SER A 37 5.85 11.73 -12.78
N LYS A 38 6.69 10.86 -13.35
CA LYS A 38 6.25 9.62 -14.02
C LYS A 38 5.58 8.67 -13.04
N TYR A 39 6.22 8.43 -11.88
CA TYR A 39 5.62 7.61 -10.82
C TYR A 39 4.30 8.23 -10.35
N ALA A 40 4.24 9.54 -10.13
CA ALA A 40 3.02 10.22 -9.71
C ALA A 40 1.85 9.95 -10.68
N ASN A 41 2.08 10.16 -11.98
CA ASN A 41 1.09 9.89 -13.01
C ASN A 41 0.68 8.42 -13.10
N SER A 42 1.64 7.51 -12.93
CA SER A 42 1.42 6.06 -12.87
C SER A 42 0.45 5.70 -11.74
N PHE A 43 0.75 6.10 -10.51
CA PHE A 43 -0.11 5.84 -9.34
C PHE A 43 -1.49 6.49 -9.44
N LYS A 44 -1.55 7.75 -9.91
CA LYS A 44 -2.81 8.45 -10.16
C LYS A 44 -3.67 7.70 -11.18
N SER A 45 -3.08 7.33 -12.32
CA SER A 45 -3.80 6.65 -13.41
C SER A 45 -4.35 5.30 -12.96
N SER A 46 -3.57 4.54 -12.18
CA SER A 46 -4.04 3.29 -11.57
C SER A 46 -5.20 3.51 -10.61
N ALA A 47 -5.17 4.56 -9.80
CA ALA A 47 -6.28 4.92 -8.91
C ALA A 47 -7.56 5.28 -9.69
N THR A 48 -7.44 6.09 -10.75
CA THR A 48 -8.55 6.44 -11.65
C THR A 48 -9.15 5.19 -12.29
N LEU A 49 -8.31 4.28 -12.79
CA LEU A 49 -8.76 3.03 -13.42
C LEU A 49 -9.56 2.16 -12.44
N LEU A 50 -9.01 1.91 -11.24
CA LEU A 50 -9.70 1.11 -10.22
C LEU A 50 -11.00 1.76 -9.76
N THR A 51 -11.03 3.08 -9.61
CA THR A 51 -12.24 3.83 -9.25
C THR A 51 -13.32 3.67 -10.31
N ASN A 52 -12.95 3.78 -11.59
CA ASN A 52 -13.89 3.59 -12.69
C ASN A 52 -14.44 2.16 -12.77
N GLU A 53 -13.60 1.15 -12.54
CA GLU A 53 -14.06 -0.24 -12.49
C GLU A 53 -14.97 -0.48 -11.27
N LEU A 54 -14.63 0.09 -10.11
CA LEU A 54 -15.45 0.00 -8.91
C LEU A 54 -16.85 0.60 -9.12
N PHE A 55 -16.93 1.76 -9.78
CA PHE A 55 -18.22 2.41 -10.08
C PHE A 55 -19.05 1.69 -11.15
N LYS A 56 -18.42 0.87 -12.00
CA LYS A 56 -19.12 0.01 -12.97
C LYS A 56 -19.67 -1.26 -12.32
N ASP A 57 -18.87 -1.92 -11.48
CA ASP A 57 -19.24 -3.18 -10.83
C ASP A 57 -20.25 -2.98 -9.70
N GLN A 58 -20.08 -1.92 -8.90
CA GLN A 58 -20.94 -1.57 -7.76
C GLN A 58 -21.16 -2.72 -6.76
N SER A 59 -20.26 -3.70 -6.70
CA SER A 59 -20.33 -4.74 -5.67
C SER A 59 -20.09 -4.12 -4.30
N ILE A 60 -20.98 -4.42 -3.34
CA ILE A 60 -20.88 -3.92 -1.96
C ILE A 60 -19.51 -4.27 -1.37
N ARG A 61 -19.04 -5.50 -1.60
CA ARG A 61 -17.71 -5.94 -1.15
C ARG A 61 -16.59 -5.08 -1.76
N GLY A 62 -16.66 -4.76 -3.05
CA GLY A 62 -15.68 -3.87 -3.69
C GLY A 62 -15.73 -2.48 -3.10
N LEU A 63 -16.93 -1.92 -2.90
CA LEU A 63 -17.13 -0.57 -2.36
C LEU A 63 -16.53 -0.41 -0.95
N ASP A 64 -16.70 -1.42 -0.11
CA ASP A 64 -16.21 -1.42 1.27
C ASP A 64 -14.71 -1.74 1.40
N THR A 65 -14.15 -2.52 0.48
CA THR A 65 -12.75 -2.97 0.59
C THR A 65 -11.79 -2.15 -0.28
N TYR A 66 -12.08 -1.94 -1.58
CA TYR A 66 -11.14 -1.34 -2.54
C TYR A 66 -10.76 0.11 -2.22
N PHE A 67 -11.55 0.77 -1.36
CA PHE A 67 -11.24 2.10 -0.88
C PHE A 67 -9.81 2.24 -0.32
N PHE A 68 -9.30 1.28 0.46
CA PHE A 68 -7.97 1.41 1.06
C PHE A 68 -6.84 1.45 0.03
N SER A 69 -6.89 0.59 -0.98
CA SER A 69 -5.88 0.57 -2.06
C SER A 69 -6.04 1.80 -2.97
N ILE A 70 -7.26 2.17 -3.36
CA ILE A 70 -7.54 3.37 -4.17
C ILE A 70 -7.07 4.63 -3.44
N ALA A 71 -7.39 4.77 -2.16
CA ALA A 71 -7.02 5.93 -1.37
C ALA A 71 -5.51 6.05 -1.21
N TYR A 72 -4.83 4.93 -0.96
CA TYR A 72 -3.37 4.91 -0.96
C TYR A 72 -2.80 5.35 -2.31
N LEU A 73 -3.27 4.82 -3.44
CA LEU A 73 -2.73 5.14 -4.76
C LEU A 73 -2.86 6.63 -5.09
N TYR A 74 -4.03 7.22 -4.84
CA TYR A 74 -4.25 8.66 -5.02
C TYR A 74 -3.40 9.50 -4.06
N ARG A 75 -3.34 9.12 -2.78
CA ARG A 75 -2.56 9.87 -1.79
C ARG A 75 -1.06 9.81 -2.10
N HIS A 76 -0.58 8.66 -2.53
CA HIS A 76 0.82 8.45 -2.91
C HIS A 76 1.17 9.23 -4.18
N SER A 77 0.27 9.32 -5.16
CA SER A 77 0.50 10.12 -6.36
C SER A 77 0.69 11.61 -6.04
N LEU A 78 -0.09 12.15 -5.09
CA LEU A 78 0.06 13.51 -4.59
C LEU A 78 1.43 13.74 -3.92
N GLU A 79 1.87 12.81 -3.08
CA GLU A 79 3.21 12.88 -2.48
C GLU A 79 4.32 12.94 -3.55
N LEU A 80 4.22 12.07 -4.55
CA LEU A 80 5.22 11.96 -5.61
C LEU A 80 5.29 13.22 -6.47
N ILE A 81 4.15 13.81 -6.87
CA ILE A 81 4.16 15.02 -7.69
C ILE A 81 4.64 16.24 -6.90
N LEU A 82 4.35 16.34 -5.60
CA LEU A 82 4.91 17.38 -4.73
C LEU A 82 6.45 17.23 -4.61
N LYS A 83 6.94 16.00 -4.49
CA LYS A 83 8.39 15.70 -4.50
C LYS A 83 9.02 16.02 -5.85
N ALA A 84 8.31 15.81 -6.96
CA ALA A 84 8.77 16.22 -8.30
C ALA A 84 8.98 17.72 -8.38
N ILE A 85 8.03 18.54 -7.89
CA ILE A 85 8.19 20.00 -7.82
C ILE A 85 9.43 20.37 -7.01
N ALA A 86 9.57 19.81 -5.81
CA ALA A 86 10.74 20.10 -4.98
C ALA A 86 12.05 19.77 -5.70
N PHE A 87 12.13 18.62 -6.38
CA PHE A 87 13.37 18.17 -7.01
C PHE A 87 13.67 18.89 -8.33
N LYS A 88 12.67 19.52 -8.94
CA LYS A 88 12.82 20.43 -10.07
C LYS A 88 13.58 21.71 -9.68
N HIS A 89 13.41 22.18 -8.44
CA HIS A 89 14.02 23.43 -7.94
C HIS A 89 15.20 23.23 -6.99
N ILE A 90 15.26 22.12 -6.26
CA ILE A 90 16.37 21.77 -5.37
C ILE A 90 17.32 20.87 -6.14
N HIS A 91 18.52 21.36 -6.45
CA HIS A 91 19.53 20.59 -7.18
C HIS A 91 20.62 19.98 -6.28
N ASP A 92 20.91 20.63 -5.15
CA ASP A 92 21.91 20.13 -4.20
C ASP A 92 21.47 18.81 -3.54
N SER A 93 22.39 17.85 -3.47
CA SER A 93 22.11 16.50 -2.98
C SER A 93 21.78 16.48 -1.49
N GLU A 94 22.47 17.28 -0.68
CA GLU A 94 22.23 17.31 0.76
C GLU A 94 20.91 18.03 1.06
N ALA A 95 20.64 19.14 0.39
CA ALA A 95 19.35 19.83 0.46
C ALA A 95 18.17 18.94 0.04
N ARG A 96 18.34 18.06 -0.96
CA ARG A 96 17.32 17.06 -1.33
C ARG A 96 17.09 16.04 -0.22
N LYS A 97 18.15 15.55 0.44
CA LYS A 97 18.02 14.62 1.58
C LYS A 97 17.34 15.30 2.77
N ASP A 98 17.72 16.53 3.08
CA ASP A 98 17.10 17.31 4.15
C ASP A 98 15.63 17.58 3.85
N PHE A 99 15.29 17.93 2.60
CA PHE A 99 13.90 18.04 2.18
C PHE A 99 13.12 16.76 2.43
N LEU A 100 13.59 15.61 1.94
CA LEU A 100 12.92 14.32 2.12
C LEU A 100 12.82 13.90 3.59
N LYS A 101 13.83 14.21 4.40
CA LYS A 101 13.84 13.89 5.84
C LYS A 101 12.84 14.75 6.62
N ASP A 102 12.75 16.02 6.28
CA ASP A 102 11.90 16.97 6.99
C ASP A 102 10.43 16.84 6.60
N THR A 103 10.15 16.62 5.31
CA THR A 103 8.77 16.46 4.82
C THR A 103 8.28 15.03 4.96
N PHE A 104 9.16 14.06 4.77
CA PHE A 104 8.88 12.63 4.79
C PHE A 104 7.69 12.26 3.90
N HIS A 105 6.52 11.99 4.49
CA HIS A 105 5.27 11.69 3.80
C HIS A 105 4.20 12.79 4.01
N ASN A 106 4.48 13.85 4.75
CA ASN A 106 3.50 14.85 5.15
C ASN A 106 3.15 15.81 4.00
N LEU A 107 1.95 15.71 3.43
CA LEU A 107 1.54 16.50 2.26
C LEU A 107 1.46 18.00 2.55
N SER A 108 0.82 18.41 3.67
CA SER A 108 0.70 19.83 4.04
C SER A 108 2.08 20.48 4.23
N LEU A 109 3.00 19.80 4.93
CA LEU A 109 4.36 20.30 5.12
C LEU A 109 5.13 20.36 3.80
N THR A 110 4.96 19.35 2.94
CA THR A 110 5.56 19.33 1.61
C THR A 110 5.06 20.52 0.78
N LEU A 111 3.74 20.75 0.74
CA LEU A 111 3.12 21.88 0.04
C LEU A 111 3.64 23.23 0.57
N LYS A 112 3.75 23.39 1.89
CA LYS A 112 4.32 24.58 2.53
C LYS A 112 5.78 24.81 2.13
N LYS A 113 6.59 23.73 2.08
CA LYS A 113 8.00 23.84 1.69
C LYS A 113 8.21 24.15 0.21
N ILE A 114 7.33 23.71 -0.69
CA ILE A 114 7.44 24.02 -2.12
C ILE A 114 6.81 25.37 -2.49
N ALA A 115 5.99 25.98 -1.62
CA ALA A 115 5.30 27.25 -1.88
C ALA A 115 6.21 28.37 -2.43
N PRO A 116 7.47 28.55 -1.96
CA PRO A 116 8.38 29.54 -2.53
C PRO A 116 8.71 29.31 -4.02
N PHE A 117 8.64 28.06 -4.50
CA PHE A 117 8.93 27.70 -5.89
C PHE A 117 7.75 27.93 -6.84
N ILE A 118 6.53 27.98 -6.31
CA ILE A 118 5.28 28.08 -7.08
C ILE A 118 4.54 29.41 -6.82
N LYS A 119 5.27 30.43 -6.38
CA LYS A 119 4.72 31.71 -5.90
C LYS A 119 3.88 32.42 -6.97
N GLU A 120 4.32 32.37 -8.23
CA GLU A 120 3.58 32.99 -9.35
C GLU A 120 2.22 32.32 -9.52
N GLN A 121 2.17 30.99 -9.50
CA GLN A 121 0.90 30.25 -9.62
C GLN A 121 -0.03 30.48 -8.43
N ILE A 122 0.53 30.66 -7.21
CA ILE A 122 -0.26 31.00 -6.02
C ILE A 122 -0.89 32.40 -6.17
N GLN A 123 -0.15 33.38 -6.69
CA GLN A 123 -0.65 34.75 -6.85
C GLN A 123 -1.81 34.86 -7.85
N GLU A 124 -1.85 33.98 -8.85
CA GLU A 124 -2.91 33.94 -9.84
C GLU A 124 -4.23 33.37 -9.27
N ASP A 125 -4.18 32.42 -8.33
CA ASP A 125 -5.36 31.89 -7.64
C ASP A 125 -5.05 31.48 -6.18
N GLU A 126 -5.04 32.48 -5.29
CA GLU A 126 -4.80 32.28 -3.86
C GLU A 126 -5.89 31.42 -3.20
N GLU A 127 -7.13 31.46 -3.73
CA GLU A 127 -8.25 30.70 -3.20
C GLU A 127 -8.06 29.20 -3.46
N GLN A 128 -7.58 28.83 -4.65
CA GLN A 128 -7.26 27.46 -5.00
C GLN A 128 -6.10 26.91 -4.17
N TYR A 129 -5.03 27.69 -4.00
CA TYR A 129 -3.92 27.27 -3.13
C TYR A 129 -4.39 27.09 -1.67
N ARG A 130 -5.27 27.96 -1.18
CA ARG A 130 -5.88 27.84 0.14
C ARG A 130 -6.75 26.59 0.25
N TRP A 131 -7.57 26.30 -0.76
CA TRP A 131 -8.37 25.07 -0.81
C TRP A 131 -7.48 23.83 -0.70
N LEU A 132 -6.41 23.76 -1.50
CA LEU A 132 -5.46 22.65 -1.47
C LEU A 132 -4.74 22.53 -0.13
N SER A 133 -4.35 23.66 0.47
CA SER A 133 -3.68 23.70 1.77
C SER A 133 -4.57 23.16 2.88
N VAL A 134 -5.85 23.59 2.93
CA VAL A 134 -6.83 23.09 3.90
C VAL A 134 -7.09 21.60 3.67
N TYR A 135 -7.24 21.18 2.41
CA TYR A 135 -7.47 19.77 2.06
C TYR A 135 -6.33 18.85 2.52
N PHE A 136 -5.06 19.28 2.37
CA PHE A 136 -3.91 18.53 2.84
C PHE A 136 -3.71 18.58 4.36
N GLU A 137 -4.18 19.64 5.03
CA GLU A 137 -4.22 19.67 6.50
C GLU A 137 -5.25 18.66 7.03
N ASP A 138 -6.46 18.64 6.48
CA ASP A 138 -7.51 17.68 6.83
C ASP A 138 -7.07 16.23 6.56
N MET A 139 -6.43 15.98 5.41
CA MET A 139 -5.85 14.67 5.09
C MET A 139 -4.76 14.26 6.09
N ASN A 140 -3.91 15.18 6.54
CA ASN A 140 -2.85 14.88 7.50
C ASN A 140 -3.39 14.48 8.88
N ASP A 141 -4.50 15.06 9.32
CA ASP A 141 -5.12 14.67 10.59
C ASP A 141 -5.53 13.19 10.58
N ILE A 142 -5.73 12.61 9.39
CA ILE A 142 -6.09 11.21 9.16
C ILE A 142 -4.86 10.34 8.78
N ASP A 143 -4.01 10.80 7.85
CA ASP A 143 -2.97 9.98 7.17
C ASP A 143 -1.62 10.71 6.96
N LYS A 144 -1.18 11.49 7.96
CA LYS A 144 0.10 12.23 7.91
C LYS A 144 1.31 11.38 7.47
N GLU A 145 1.41 10.15 7.98
CA GLU A 145 2.57 9.27 7.78
C GLU A 145 2.35 8.23 6.66
N SER A 146 1.28 8.37 5.88
CA SER A 146 0.88 7.44 4.82
C SER A 146 0.47 6.04 5.29
N ASP A 147 0.23 5.79 6.58
CA ASP A 147 -0.01 4.45 7.11
C ASP A 147 -1.49 4.04 7.12
N SER A 148 -2.43 4.99 7.22
CA SER A 148 -3.84 4.74 7.53
C SER A 148 -4.57 3.94 6.45
N PHE A 149 -4.15 4.10 5.20
CA PHE A 149 -4.69 3.36 4.06
C PHE A 149 -3.87 2.12 3.69
N ARG A 150 -2.75 1.88 4.39
CA ARG A 150 -1.89 0.70 4.18
C ARG A 150 -2.05 -0.35 5.25
N TYR A 151 -2.36 0.05 6.47
CA TYR A 151 -2.44 -0.81 7.63
C TYR A 151 -3.70 -0.52 8.44
N PRO A 152 -4.28 -1.53 9.12
CA PRO A 152 -5.48 -1.32 9.94
C PRO A 152 -5.22 -0.53 11.23
N PHE A 153 -3.98 -0.52 11.71
CA PHE A 153 -3.59 0.18 12.93
C PHE A 153 -2.09 0.46 12.97
N SER A 154 -1.70 1.41 13.82
CA SER A 154 -0.31 1.62 14.23
C SER A 154 -0.03 0.96 15.57
N ILE A 155 1.23 0.63 15.82
CA ILE A 155 1.69 0.05 17.09
C ILE A 155 2.43 1.11 17.90
N GLY A 156 1.77 1.58 18.97
CA GLY A 156 2.34 2.48 19.97
C GLY A 156 3.04 1.71 21.10
N PHE A 157 3.76 2.42 21.94
CA PHE A 157 4.24 1.86 23.22
C PHE A 157 4.21 2.93 24.32
N SER A 158 3.94 2.50 25.54
CA SER A 158 4.12 3.24 26.79
C SER A 158 5.22 2.58 27.62
N ARG A 159 5.68 3.26 28.67
CA ARG A 159 6.52 2.64 29.70
C ARG A 159 5.66 2.29 30.89
N SER A 160 5.78 1.06 31.39
CA SER A 160 5.16 0.64 32.64
C SER A 160 5.81 1.35 33.84
N LEU A 161 5.24 1.16 35.03
CA LEU A 161 5.80 1.67 36.29
C LEU A 161 7.22 1.13 36.57
N THR A 162 7.55 -0.06 36.04
CA THR A 162 8.88 -0.68 36.15
C THR A 162 9.84 -0.24 35.03
N GLY A 163 9.37 0.57 34.08
CA GLY A 163 10.16 1.10 32.96
C GLY A 163 10.19 0.22 31.71
N GLU A 164 9.48 -0.91 31.73
CA GLU A 164 9.35 -1.85 30.61
C GLU A 164 8.43 -1.30 29.51
N LYS A 165 8.65 -1.70 28.26
CA LYS A 165 7.81 -1.24 27.14
C LYS A 165 6.54 -2.08 27.08
N GLU A 166 5.40 -1.40 27.16
CA GLU A 166 4.08 -1.98 26.91
C GLU A 166 3.54 -1.46 25.58
N TYR A 167 3.33 -2.38 24.65
CA TYR A 167 2.76 -2.11 23.35
C TYR A 167 1.24 -1.98 23.41
N HIS A 168 0.69 -1.18 22.52
CA HIS A 168 -0.75 -1.04 22.30
C HIS A 168 -1.02 -0.75 20.83
N ILE A 169 -2.20 -1.17 20.36
CA ILE A 169 -2.69 -0.85 19.02
C ILE A 169 -3.44 0.47 19.03
N LYS A 170 -3.22 1.29 18.00
CA LYS A 170 -3.98 2.51 17.75
C LYS A 170 -4.62 2.38 16.36
N PRO A 171 -5.92 2.01 16.28
CA PRO A 171 -6.66 2.00 15.04
C PRO A 171 -6.64 3.38 14.39
N PHE A 172 -6.52 3.42 13.06
CA PHE A 172 -6.59 4.67 12.30
C PHE A 172 -8.03 5.18 12.19
N PHE A 173 -8.96 4.27 11.95
CA PHE A 173 -10.40 4.55 11.92
C PHE A 173 -11.05 3.91 13.15
N LYS A 174 -11.57 4.76 14.05
CA LYS A 174 -12.18 4.32 15.32
C LYS A 174 -13.70 4.18 15.24
N GLU A 175 -14.29 4.97 14.37
CA GLU A 175 -15.73 5.05 14.18
C GLU A 175 -16.04 4.57 12.77
N GLN A 176 -17.22 3.99 12.61
CA GLN A 176 -17.69 3.60 11.30
C GLN A 176 -17.97 4.87 10.49
N THR A 177 -17.34 5.03 9.35
CA THR A 177 -17.47 6.21 8.49
C THR A 177 -18.01 5.80 7.13
N HIS A 178 -19.00 6.55 6.66
CA HIS A 178 -19.73 6.32 5.42
C HIS A 178 -19.22 7.27 4.32
N VAL A 179 -18.08 6.93 3.70
CA VAL A 179 -17.34 7.81 2.79
C VAL A 179 -18.03 7.92 1.43
N ASN A 180 -18.29 9.16 0.99
CA ASN A 180 -18.77 9.48 -0.35
C ASN A 180 -17.64 9.26 -1.37
N LEU A 181 -17.61 8.10 -2.04
CA LEU A 181 -16.51 7.73 -2.95
C LEU A 181 -16.41 8.64 -4.17
N VAL A 182 -17.54 9.16 -4.66
CA VAL A 182 -17.55 10.08 -5.79
C VAL A 182 -16.87 11.39 -5.40
N ALA A 183 -17.27 11.99 -4.27
CA ALA A 183 -16.64 13.21 -3.78
C ALA A 183 -15.15 12.97 -3.47
N PHE A 184 -14.81 11.86 -2.84
CA PHE A 184 -13.43 11.45 -2.58
C PHE A 184 -12.60 11.42 -3.87
N ALA A 185 -13.04 10.66 -4.88
CA ALA A 185 -12.32 10.53 -6.14
C ALA A 185 -12.15 11.88 -6.85
N TYR A 186 -13.22 12.67 -6.97
CA TYR A 186 -13.14 13.99 -7.61
C TYR A 186 -12.20 14.94 -6.89
N LYS A 187 -12.19 14.97 -5.55
CA LYS A 187 -11.27 15.82 -4.79
C LYS A 187 -9.81 15.39 -4.96
N MET A 188 -9.52 14.09 -5.03
CA MET A 188 -8.17 13.60 -5.32
C MET A 188 -7.72 13.95 -6.75
N GLU A 189 -8.62 13.83 -7.74
CA GLU A 189 -8.37 14.24 -9.12
C GLU A 189 -8.08 15.75 -9.23
N ILE A 190 -8.93 16.58 -8.63
CA ILE A 190 -8.77 18.05 -8.58
C ILE A 190 -7.44 18.41 -7.90
N ALA A 191 -7.13 17.83 -6.73
CA ALA A 191 -5.89 18.09 -6.04
C ALA A 191 -4.66 17.71 -6.88
N PHE A 192 -4.72 16.58 -7.58
CA PHE A 192 -3.63 16.15 -8.46
C PHE A 192 -3.47 17.08 -9.66
N GLU A 193 -4.56 17.47 -10.33
CA GLU A 193 -4.53 18.41 -11.45
C GLU A 193 -3.90 19.75 -11.05
N ILE A 194 -4.27 20.30 -9.89
CA ILE A 194 -3.71 21.56 -9.37
C ILE A 194 -2.20 21.43 -9.18
N VAL A 195 -1.75 20.40 -8.47
CA VAL A 195 -0.32 20.21 -8.19
C VAL A 195 0.46 19.88 -9.47
N GLU A 196 -0.14 19.14 -10.40
CA GLU A 196 0.49 18.86 -11.69
C GLU A 196 0.65 20.14 -12.54
N CYS A 197 -0.30 21.05 -12.50
CA CYS A 197 -0.15 22.38 -13.11
C CYS A 197 1.01 23.15 -12.49
N TYR A 198 1.17 23.12 -11.16
CA TYR A 198 2.32 23.73 -10.49
C TYR A 198 3.66 23.14 -10.97
N TYR A 199 3.76 21.81 -11.07
CA TYR A 199 4.94 21.14 -11.62
C TYR A 199 5.25 21.57 -13.07
N LYS A 200 4.20 21.68 -13.89
CA LYS A 200 4.29 22.13 -15.28
C LYS A 200 4.49 23.64 -15.43
N GLU A 201 4.58 24.38 -14.33
CA GLU A 201 4.67 25.86 -14.29
C GLU A 201 3.51 26.53 -15.05
N LYS A 202 2.34 25.91 -15.02
CA LYS A 202 1.11 26.41 -15.65
C LYS A 202 0.17 26.97 -14.59
N ILE A 203 -0.65 27.93 -15.00
CA ILE A 203 -1.75 28.42 -14.18
C ILE A 203 -2.90 27.40 -14.26
N PRO A 204 -3.39 26.86 -13.13
CA PRO A 204 -4.49 25.91 -13.14
C PRO A 204 -5.79 26.62 -13.54
N ASN A 205 -6.22 26.47 -14.79
CA ASN A 205 -7.42 27.13 -15.32
C ASN A 205 -8.73 26.41 -14.95
N ASN A 206 -8.79 25.80 -13.76
CA ASN A 206 -9.89 24.94 -13.37
C ASN A 206 -10.52 25.36 -12.03
N ASN A 207 -11.76 25.84 -12.10
CA ASN A 207 -12.57 26.21 -10.94
C ASN A 207 -13.32 25.01 -10.31
N ASN A 208 -13.08 23.78 -10.78
CA ASN A 208 -13.76 22.58 -10.27
C ASN A 208 -13.64 22.42 -8.74
N TYR A 209 -12.55 22.90 -8.14
CA TYR A 209 -12.38 22.87 -6.68
C TYR A 209 -13.49 23.60 -5.93
N LYS A 210 -14.10 24.64 -6.52
CA LYS A 210 -15.19 25.41 -5.91
C LYS A 210 -16.48 24.60 -5.72
N ALA A 211 -16.62 23.48 -6.43
CA ALA A 211 -17.77 22.58 -6.28
C ALA A 211 -17.65 21.68 -5.04
N TYR A 212 -16.48 21.63 -4.38
CA TYR A 212 -16.21 20.71 -3.28
C TYR A 212 -15.64 21.43 -2.07
N SER A 213 -16.11 21.09 -0.88
CA SER A 213 -15.44 21.51 0.35
C SER A 213 -14.10 20.77 0.50
N PRO A 214 -13.06 21.39 1.07
CA PRO A 214 -11.74 20.77 1.26
C PRO A 214 -11.72 19.80 2.46
N VAL A 215 -12.76 18.97 2.59
CA VAL A 215 -12.84 17.86 3.56
C VAL A 215 -12.39 16.59 2.86
N PHE A 216 -11.40 15.88 3.40
CA PHE A 216 -10.81 14.69 2.79
C PHE A 216 -11.82 13.54 2.72
N LEU A 217 -12.31 13.10 3.88
CA LEU A 217 -13.29 12.02 3.99
C LEU A 217 -14.68 12.62 4.29
N GLU A 218 -15.38 13.01 3.23
CA GLU A 218 -16.74 13.53 3.32
C GLU A 218 -17.74 12.38 3.45
N GLU A 219 -18.62 12.47 4.45
CA GLU A 219 -19.67 11.48 4.68
C GLU A 219 -20.87 11.67 3.75
N GLY A 220 -21.53 10.56 3.41
CA GLY A 220 -22.76 10.54 2.61
C GLY A 220 -22.53 9.99 1.20
N GLY A 221 -23.21 10.57 0.21
CA GLY A 221 -23.27 10.04 -1.15
C GLY A 221 -24.45 9.08 -1.35
N SER A 222 -24.57 8.52 -2.56
CA SER A 222 -25.61 7.52 -2.83
C SER A 222 -25.12 6.14 -2.42
N TYR A 223 -26.03 5.27 -1.96
CA TYR A 223 -25.71 3.95 -1.40
C TYR A 223 -24.79 3.09 -2.30
N ASN A 224 -24.94 3.17 -3.63
CA ASN A 224 -24.16 2.37 -4.59
C ASN A 224 -22.75 2.92 -4.89
N VAL A 225 -22.37 4.04 -4.28
CA VAL A 225 -21.06 4.71 -4.46
C VAL A 225 -20.53 5.24 -3.13
N GLN A 226 -20.80 4.49 -2.07
CA GLN A 226 -20.36 4.81 -0.72
C GLN A 226 -19.49 3.66 -0.22
N SER A 227 -18.41 3.98 0.49
CA SER A 227 -17.58 3.00 1.18
C SER A 227 -17.81 3.08 2.68
N VAL A 228 -17.93 1.94 3.34
CA VAL A 228 -17.98 1.87 4.80
C VAL A 228 -16.61 1.45 5.34
N ILE A 229 -16.01 2.30 6.17
CA ILE A 229 -14.71 2.04 6.82
C ILE A 229 -14.83 2.11 8.34
N GLY A 230 -13.79 1.65 9.05
CA GLY A 230 -13.74 1.78 10.52
C GLY A 230 -14.64 0.82 11.28
N TYR A 231 -14.91 -0.38 10.73
CA TYR A 231 -15.72 -1.40 11.39
C TYR A 231 -15.22 -1.72 12.80
N SER A 232 -16.12 -1.65 13.79
CA SER A 232 -15.82 -1.94 15.20
C SER A 232 -15.77 -3.45 15.52
N TYR A 233 -16.23 -4.30 14.61
CA TYR A 233 -16.21 -5.76 14.79
C TYR A 233 -14.79 -6.29 14.65
N ALA A 234 -14.19 -6.58 15.81
CA ALA A 234 -12.76 -6.71 16.04
C ALA A 234 -12.05 -7.95 15.45
N ARG A 235 -12.76 -8.88 14.78
CA ARG A 235 -12.17 -10.17 14.43
C ARG A 235 -11.31 -10.18 13.15
N ASN A 236 -11.60 -9.33 12.17
CA ASN A 236 -10.94 -9.40 10.86
C ASN A 236 -10.36 -8.04 10.45
N ARG A 237 -9.43 -7.49 11.24
CA ARG A 237 -8.92 -6.12 11.00
C ARG A 237 -8.05 -6.02 9.75
N PHE A 238 -7.29 -7.08 9.44
CA PHE A 238 -6.43 -7.12 8.26
C PHE A 238 -7.21 -7.44 6.97
N PHE A 239 -8.26 -8.25 7.06
CA PHE A 239 -9.03 -8.74 5.91
C PHE A 239 -9.46 -7.64 4.90
N PRO A 240 -10.06 -6.50 5.29
CA PRO A 240 -10.43 -5.47 4.33
C PRO A 240 -9.21 -4.92 3.58
N TYR A 241 -8.08 -4.73 4.27
CA TYR A 241 -6.84 -4.25 3.66
C TYR A 241 -6.20 -5.31 2.77
N ILE A 242 -6.07 -6.56 3.22
CA ILE A 242 -5.50 -7.64 2.40
C ILE A 242 -6.33 -7.80 1.11
N THR A 243 -7.66 -7.86 1.24
CA THR A 243 -8.59 -7.97 0.12
C THR A 243 -8.41 -6.80 -0.84
N ALA A 244 -8.42 -5.56 -0.34
CA ALA A 244 -8.26 -4.36 -1.16
C ALA A 244 -6.98 -4.40 -2.00
N TYR A 245 -5.87 -4.78 -1.38
CA TYR A 245 -4.57 -4.75 -2.03
C TYR A 245 -4.37 -5.90 -3.01
N ILE A 246 -4.74 -7.13 -2.66
CA ILE A 246 -4.60 -8.29 -3.54
C ILE A 246 -5.57 -8.21 -4.73
N GLU A 247 -6.84 -7.89 -4.49
CA GLU A 247 -7.84 -7.88 -5.56
C GLU A 247 -7.68 -6.70 -6.51
N CYS A 248 -7.32 -5.51 -6.01
CA CYS A 248 -6.98 -4.40 -6.89
C CYS A 248 -5.68 -4.63 -7.65
N GLY A 249 -4.68 -5.32 -7.07
CA GLY A 249 -3.49 -5.77 -7.80
C GLY A 249 -3.84 -6.67 -8.98
N LYS A 250 -4.77 -7.63 -8.75
CA LYS A 250 -5.30 -8.52 -9.78
C LYS A 250 -6.14 -7.81 -10.84
N LEU A 251 -6.93 -6.83 -10.44
CA LEU A 251 -7.72 -6.04 -11.39
C LEU A 251 -6.80 -5.19 -12.28
N LEU A 252 -5.78 -4.53 -11.72
CA LEU A 252 -4.79 -3.80 -12.52
C LEU A 252 -4.06 -4.74 -13.49
N SER A 253 -3.66 -5.94 -13.06
CA SER A 253 -2.97 -6.88 -13.94
C SER A 253 -3.85 -7.35 -15.11
N GLN A 254 -5.15 -7.57 -14.88
CA GLN A 254 -6.11 -7.90 -15.95
C GLN A 254 -6.31 -6.75 -16.94
N LEU A 255 -6.26 -5.50 -16.46
CA LEU A 255 -6.31 -4.31 -17.32
C LEU A 255 -5.01 -4.10 -18.12
N THR A 256 -3.93 -4.81 -17.77
CA THR A 256 -2.60 -4.69 -18.41
C THR A 256 -2.49 -5.41 -19.76
N VAL A 257 -3.47 -6.26 -20.09
CA VAL A 257 -3.39 -7.19 -21.22
C VAL A 257 -3.56 -6.51 -22.60
N ASN A 258 -4.04 -5.26 -22.65
CA ASN A 258 -4.20 -4.49 -23.89
C ASN A 258 -3.48 -3.14 -23.83
N SER A 259 -2.47 -2.95 -24.68
CA SER A 259 -1.88 -1.67 -25.12
C SER A 259 -1.08 -0.82 -24.09
N THR A 260 -0.48 0.26 -24.61
CA THR A 260 0.35 1.38 -24.07
C THR A 260 0.38 1.71 -22.57
N THR A 261 -0.49 1.14 -21.74
CA THR A 261 -0.62 1.41 -20.30
C THR A 261 0.26 0.53 -19.42
N LYS A 262 0.88 -0.52 -19.97
CA LYS A 262 1.63 -1.52 -19.19
C LYS A 262 2.75 -0.94 -18.32
N GLU A 263 3.49 0.03 -18.82
CA GLU A 263 4.54 0.72 -18.03
C GLU A 263 3.92 1.62 -16.97
N THR A 264 2.78 2.24 -17.28
CA THR A 264 2.02 3.12 -16.37
C THR A 264 1.47 2.36 -15.17
N ILE A 265 1.07 1.10 -15.29
CA ILE A 265 0.40 0.38 -14.19
C ILE A 265 1.28 -0.64 -13.47
N PHE A 266 2.46 -0.95 -14.01
CA PHE A 266 3.33 -1.99 -13.47
C PHE A 266 3.75 -1.74 -12.01
N PHE A 267 4.25 -0.54 -11.70
CA PHE A 267 4.70 -0.20 -10.36
C PHE A 267 3.55 -0.19 -9.33
N PRO A 268 2.41 0.48 -9.58
CA PRO A 268 1.22 0.39 -8.74
C PRO A 268 0.75 -1.05 -8.52
N MET A 269 0.64 -1.85 -9.58
CA MET A 269 0.22 -3.26 -9.49
C MET A 269 1.16 -4.07 -8.60
N CYS A 270 2.48 -3.97 -8.83
CA CYS A 270 3.47 -4.68 -8.02
C CYS A 270 3.41 -4.25 -6.56
N TYR A 271 3.28 -2.94 -6.30
CA TYR A 271 3.15 -2.43 -4.95
C TYR A 271 1.89 -2.95 -4.25
N LEU A 272 0.74 -2.98 -4.95
CA LEU A 272 -0.50 -3.47 -4.37
C LEU A 272 -0.37 -4.93 -3.91
N TYR A 273 0.13 -5.82 -4.78
CA TYR A 273 0.40 -7.21 -4.41
C TYR A 273 1.40 -7.33 -3.26
N ARG A 274 2.52 -6.61 -3.36
CA ARG A 274 3.59 -6.62 -2.36
C ARG A 274 3.06 -6.21 -0.97
N ASN A 275 2.26 -5.15 -0.89
CA ASN A 275 1.67 -4.72 0.39
C ASN A 275 0.59 -5.68 0.89
N GLY A 276 -0.23 -6.25 0.00
CA GLY A 276 -1.23 -7.26 0.37
C GLY A 276 -0.60 -8.53 0.97
N ILE A 277 0.51 -9.00 0.40
CA ILE A 277 1.27 -10.14 0.94
C ILE A 277 1.93 -9.79 2.27
N GLU A 278 2.52 -8.58 2.40
CA GLU A 278 3.05 -8.12 3.70
C GLU A 278 1.95 -8.13 4.77
N LEU A 279 0.75 -7.63 4.45
CA LEU A 279 -0.38 -7.62 5.36
C LEU A 279 -0.83 -9.03 5.75
N ALA A 280 -0.93 -9.98 4.81
CA ALA A 280 -1.27 -11.37 5.11
C ALA A 280 -0.23 -12.03 6.04
N MET A 281 1.06 -11.78 5.80
CA MET A 281 2.12 -12.26 6.68
C MET A 281 2.05 -11.63 8.09
N LYS A 282 1.65 -10.36 8.18
CA LYS A 282 1.45 -9.67 9.45
C LYS A 282 0.20 -10.16 10.19
N GLU A 283 -0.87 -10.47 9.48
CA GLU A 283 -2.09 -11.08 10.04
C GLU A 283 -1.76 -12.44 10.67
N ILE A 284 -1.14 -13.35 9.92
CA ILE A 284 -0.71 -14.67 10.43
C ILE A 284 0.16 -14.51 11.69
N LEU A 285 1.16 -13.65 11.65
CA LEU A 285 2.06 -13.44 12.78
C LEU A 285 1.33 -12.88 14.02
N PHE A 286 0.36 -11.98 13.79
CA PHE A 286 -0.31 -11.26 14.86
C PHE A 286 -1.49 -12.01 15.48
N GLU A 287 -2.23 -12.76 14.66
CA GLU A 287 -3.49 -13.39 15.03
C GLU A 287 -3.36 -14.90 15.22
N GLU A 288 -2.42 -15.55 14.53
CA GLU A 288 -2.37 -17.03 14.45
C GLU A 288 -1.11 -17.68 15.03
N CYS A 289 0.02 -16.96 15.06
CA CYS A 289 1.22 -17.46 15.73
C CYS A 289 1.04 -17.54 17.25
N SER A 290 1.84 -18.40 17.88
CA SER A 290 1.87 -18.70 19.31
C SER A 290 2.29 -17.54 20.22
N TYR A 291 2.62 -16.39 19.65
CA TYR A 291 3.04 -15.20 20.39
C TYR A 291 1.87 -14.57 21.15
N ASN A 292 2.13 -14.11 22.37
CA ASN A 292 1.17 -13.22 23.02
C ASN A 292 1.16 -11.83 22.32
N PHE A 293 0.14 -11.03 22.62
CA PHE A 293 -0.04 -9.71 22.02
C PHE A 293 1.20 -8.79 22.11
N GLN A 294 1.89 -8.78 23.25
CA GLN A 294 3.07 -7.90 23.46
C GLN A 294 4.25 -8.35 22.59
N GLU A 295 4.46 -9.66 22.49
CA GLU A 295 5.50 -10.26 21.65
C GLU A 295 5.20 -10.03 20.16
N ALA A 296 3.98 -10.31 19.71
CA ALA A 296 3.56 -10.10 18.34
C ALA A 296 3.71 -8.61 17.94
N ALA A 297 3.23 -7.69 18.78
CA ALA A 297 3.36 -6.26 18.54
C ALA A 297 4.82 -5.79 18.49
N HIS A 298 5.67 -6.32 19.37
CA HIS A 298 7.11 -6.06 19.35
C HIS A 298 7.74 -6.55 18.04
N ILE A 299 7.44 -7.78 17.62
CA ILE A 299 7.97 -8.39 16.41
C ILE A 299 7.54 -7.59 15.18
N LEU A 300 6.24 -7.27 15.04
CA LEU A 300 5.74 -6.47 13.92
C LEU A 300 6.46 -5.12 13.82
N LYS A 301 6.63 -4.43 14.94
CA LYS A 301 7.33 -3.13 14.98
C LYS A 301 8.81 -3.27 14.60
N ARG A 302 9.47 -4.36 14.99
CA ARG A 302 10.89 -4.60 14.73
C ARG A 302 11.17 -5.04 13.29
N GLN A 303 10.32 -5.90 12.73
CA GLN A 303 10.53 -6.43 11.37
C GLN A 303 10.11 -5.42 10.28
N GLY A 304 9.18 -4.51 10.58
CA GLY A 304 8.77 -3.44 9.66
C GLY A 304 8.18 -4.00 8.36
N HIS A 305 8.95 -3.90 7.28
CA HIS A 305 8.58 -4.31 5.92
C HIS A 305 9.32 -5.57 5.42
N SER A 306 10.15 -6.18 6.27
CA SER A 306 11.01 -7.29 5.88
C SER A 306 10.24 -8.59 5.70
N PHE A 307 10.03 -9.02 4.45
CA PHE A 307 9.44 -10.33 4.15
C PHE A 307 10.20 -11.49 4.82
N LEU A 308 11.52 -11.52 4.66
CA LEU A 308 12.36 -12.55 5.28
C LEU A 308 12.31 -12.49 6.82
N GLY A 309 12.27 -11.27 7.37
CA GLY A 309 12.16 -11.05 8.82
C GLY A 309 10.84 -11.57 9.40
N LEU A 310 9.72 -11.31 8.72
CA LEU A 310 8.41 -11.83 9.10
C LEU A 310 8.35 -13.36 8.96
N TRP A 311 8.81 -13.92 7.85
CA TRP A 311 8.86 -15.36 7.62
C TRP A 311 9.62 -16.12 8.70
N ASN A 312 10.84 -15.67 9.01
CA ASN A 312 11.66 -16.29 10.04
C ASN A 312 11.02 -16.27 11.43
N LYS A 313 10.01 -15.41 11.65
CA LYS A 313 9.28 -15.33 12.92
C LYS A 313 8.04 -16.21 12.97
N MET A 314 7.44 -16.56 11.83
CA MET A 314 6.24 -17.40 11.80
C MET A 314 6.49 -18.84 11.32
N LYS A 315 7.59 -19.12 10.61
CA LYS A 315 7.77 -20.39 9.89
C LYS A 315 7.64 -21.64 10.77
N ASN A 316 8.13 -21.58 12.01
CA ASN A 316 8.06 -22.73 12.93
C ASN A 316 6.61 -23.03 13.33
N ASP A 317 5.81 -21.99 13.57
CA ASP A 317 4.39 -22.15 13.87
C ASP A 317 3.62 -22.64 12.65
N VAL A 318 3.97 -22.18 11.45
CA VAL A 318 3.38 -22.70 10.21
C VAL A 318 3.64 -24.21 10.06
N ILE A 319 4.87 -24.66 10.32
CA ILE A 319 5.27 -26.08 10.26
C ILE A 319 4.54 -26.90 11.34
N SER A 320 4.44 -26.37 12.57
CA SER A 320 3.77 -27.08 13.66
C SER A 320 2.28 -27.29 13.38
N HIS A 321 1.61 -26.31 12.76
CA HIS A 321 0.19 -26.40 12.45
C HIS A 321 -0.09 -27.31 11.24
N SER A 322 0.85 -27.49 10.32
CA SER A 322 0.67 -28.36 9.15
C SER A 322 0.94 -29.85 9.44
N ASN A 323 1.32 -30.21 10.66
CA ASN A 323 1.92 -31.52 10.99
C ASN A 323 3.13 -31.86 10.09
N GLY A 324 3.79 -30.83 9.53
CA GLY A 324 4.96 -30.97 8.69
C GLY A 324 6.23 -31.21 9.50
N SER A 325 7.29 -31.66 8.82
CA SER A 325 8.64 -31.66 9.40
C SER A 325 9.42 -30.42 8.96
N GLU A 326 10.42 -29.98 9.72
CA GLU A 326 11.30 -28.87 9.30
C GLU A 326 12.04 -29.16 7.98
N ASN A 327 12.17 -30.43 7.60
CA ASN A 327 12.77 -30.89 6.34
C ASN A 327 11.75 -31.00 5.20
N ASP A 328 10.57 -30.39 5.33
CA ASP A 328 9.59 -30.34 4.25
C ASP A 328 10.15 -29.53 3.07
N GLU A 329 10.32 -30.19 1.93
CA GLU A 329 10.78 -29.60 0.67
C GLU A 329 9.94 -28.36 0.30
N PHE A 330 8.66 -28.34 0.68
CA PHE A 330 7.76 -27.23 0.43
C PHE A 330 8.14 -25.95 1.20
N VAL A 331 8.69 -26.06 2.42
CA VAL A 331 9.23 -24.90 3.16
C VAL A 331 10.36 -24.24 2.37
N GLY A 332 11.25 -25.05 1.78
CA GLY A 332 12.32 -24.58 0.91
C GLY A 332 11.81 -23.86 -0.34
N ILE A 333 10.68 -24.32 -0.92
CA ILE A 333 10.02 -23.65 -2.04
C ILE A 333 9.54 -22.27 -1.61
N ILE A 334 8.82 -22.15 -0.49
CA ILE A 334 8.32 -20.86 0.00
C ILE A 334 9.46 -19.90 0.36
N GLU A 335 10.51 -20.40 1.02
CA GLU A 335 11.72 -19.61 1.30
C GLU A 335 12.35 -19.06 0.03
N LYS A 336 12.32 -19.80 -1.09
CA LYS A 336 12.78 -19.31 -2.39
C LYS A 336 11.94 -18.14 -2.90
N TYR A 337 10.61 -18.16 -2.72
CA TYR A 337 9.76 -17.03 -3.11
C TYR A 337 10.07 -15.79 -2.26
N ILE A 338 10.12 -15.98 -0.94
CA ILE A 338 10.32 -14.91 0.04
C ILE A 338 11.68 -14.25 -0.14
N ASN A 339 12.74 -15.03 -0.37
CA ASN A 339 14.08 -14.49 -0.61
C ASN A 339 14.14 -13.67 -1.91
N GLN A 340 13.49 -14.13 -2.99
CA GLN A 340 13.46 -13.37 -4.25
C GLN A 340 12.76 -12.02 -4.08
N LEU A 341 11.58 -11.98 -3.46
CA LEU A 341 10.89 -10.72 -3.18
C LEU A 341 11.65 -9.84 -2.19
N HIS A 342 12.24 -10.41 -1.15
CA HIS A 342 13.02 -9.64 -0.18
C HIS A 342 14.27 -9.02 -0.81
N ASN A 343 14.97 -9.76 -1.67
CA ASN A 343 16.14 -9.24 -2.38
C ASN A 343 15.75 -8.18 -3.44
N PHE A 344 14.54 -8.31 -4.02
CA PHE A 344 14.03 -7.35 -4.97
C PHE A 344 13.49 -6.06 -4.30
N ASP A 345 12.63 -6.16 -3.29
CA ASP A 345 11.96 -5.02 -2.63
C ASP A 345 11.75 -5.22 -1.11
N GLY A 346 12.80 -5.62 -0.40
CA GLY A 346 12.74 -5.87 1.06
C GLY A 346 12.50 -4.65 1.94
N ALA A 347 12.76 -3.43 1.42
CA ALA A 347 12.52 -2.17 2.11
C ALA A 347 11.17 -1.53 1.77
N SER A 348 10.39 -2.16 0.88
CA SER A 348 9.13 -1.62 0.34
C SER A 348 9.28 -0.33 -0.47
N ASP A 349 10.45 0.07 -0.95
CA ASP A 349 10.63 1.36 -1.62
C ASP A 349 10.66 1.26 -3.14
N ARG A 350 11.14 0.14 -3.71
CA ARG A 350 11.43 0.02 -5.14
C ARG A 350 10.21 0.07 -6.04
N PHE A 351 9.06 -0.37 -5.56
CA PHE A 351 7.80 -0.26 -6.31
C PHE A 351 7.07 1.06 -6.10
N ARG A 352 7.52 1.91 -5.17
CA ARG A 352 6.83 3.16 -4.78
C ARG A 352 7.54 4.42 -5.21
N TYR A 353 8.86 4.39 -5.19
CA TYR A 353 9.70 5.56 -5.41
C TYR A 353 10.75 5.24 -6.49
N PRO A 354 11.21 6.24 -7.25
CA PRO A 354 12.32 6.04 -8.18
C PRO A 354 13.68 5.88 -7.47
N ILE A 355 13.78 6.33 -6.22
CA ILE A 355 15.02 6.39 -5.44
C ILE A 355 14.85 5.83 -4.02
N GLY A 356 15.95 5.29 -3.48
CA GLY A 356 16.05 4.92 -2.08
C GLY A 356 16.29 6.12 -1.17
N LYS A 357 16.36 5.86 0.15
CA LYS A 357 16.54 6.87 1.21
C LYS A 357 17.79 7.76 1.03
N TYR A 358 18.81 7.27 0.33
CA TYR A 358 20.07 7.97 0.11
C TYR A 358 20.19 8.58 -1.31
N LEU A 359 19.05 8.81 -1.98
CA LEU A 359 18.95 9.32 -3.36
C LEU A 359 19.54 8.40 -4.43
N ASN A 360 19.87 7.15 -4.11
CA ASN A 360 20.31 6.16 -5.07
C ASN A 360 19.12 5.68 -5.92
N CYS A 361 19.20 5.84 -7.25
CA CYS A 361 18.20 5.31 -8.18
C CYS A 361 18.08 3.80 -8.06
N HIS A 362 16.85 3.29 -7.96
CA HIS A 362 16.60 1.85 -7.81
C HIS A 362 16.95 1.07 -9.08
N PHE A 363 16.64 1.61 -10.26
CA PHE A 363 16.83 0.95 -11.55
C PHE A 363 17.82 1.69 -12.44
N LYS A 364 19.00 2.06 -11.89
CA LYS A 364 20.07 2.69 -12.66
C LYS A 364 20.58 1.78 -13.79
N ASN A 365 20.68 0.48 -13.50
CA ASN A 365 20.87 -0.53 -14.52
C ASN A 365 19.48 -1.04 -14.95
N PRO A 366 19.14 -1.00 -16.25
CA PRO A 366 17.83 -1.43 -16.70
C PRO A 366 17.52 -2.87 -16.30
N VAL A 367 16.32 -3.10 -15.75
CA VAL A 367 15.80 -4.42 -15.40
C VAL A 367 14.64 -4.76 -16.32
N ARG A 368 14.58 -5.99 -16.83
CA ARG A 368 13.44 -6.49 -17.60
C ARG A 368 12.64 -7.42 -16.73
N LEU A 369 11.32 -7.23 -16.69
CA LEU A 369 10.39 -8.13 -16.02
C LEU A 369 9.23 -8.45 -16.95
N ASP A 370 8.70 -9.66 -16.84
CA ASP A 370 7.48 -10.09 -17.51
C ASP A 370 6.30 -9.90 -16.56
N ILE A 371 5.34 -9.06 -16.94
CA ILE A 371 4.19 -8.71 -16.11
C ILE A 371 3.37 -9.94 -15.73
N SER A 372 3.17 -10.87 -16.68
CA SER A 372 2.37 -12.08 -16.46
C SER A 372 3.07 -13.00 -15.46
N ASN A 373 4.39 -13.16 -15.59
CA ASN A 373 5.20 -13.93 -14.65
C ASN A 373 5.17 -13.30 -13.24
N VAL A 374 5.37 -11.98 -13.14
CA VAL A 374 5.33 -11.25 -11.86
C VAL A 374 3.96 -11.38 -11.19
N GLN A 375 2.87 -11.24 -11.96
CA GLN A 375 1.52 -11.48 -11.45
C GLN A 375 1.36 -12.90 -10.93
N SER A 376 1.76 -13.92 -11.71
CA SER A 376 1.66 -15.32 -11.29
C SER A 376 2.41 -15.57 -9.98
N PHE A 377 3.63 -15.06 -9.89
CA PHE A 377 4.47 -15.18 -8.70
C PHE A 377 3.79 -14.60 -7.45
N PHE A 378 3.17 -13.41 -7.57
CA PHE A 378 2.44 -12.81 -6.46
C PHE A 378 1.15 -13.55 -6.12
N GLU A 379 0.38 -14.01 -7.11
CA GLU A 379 -0.86 -14.78 -6.88
C GLU A 379 -0.56 -16.14 -6.20
N GLU A 380 0.51 -16.82 -6.60
CA GLU A 380 0.97 -18.08 -5.97
C GLU A 380 1.29 -17.86 -4.48
N LEU A 381 2.04 -16.81 -4.17
CA LEU A 381 2.42 -16.50 -2.79
C LEU A 381 1.22 -16.02 -1.95
N SER A 382 0.33 -15.22 -2.54
CA SER A 382 -0.91 -14.78 -1.89
C SER A 382 -1.84 -15.95 -1.58
N ASN A 383 -2.01 -16.89 -2.52
CA ASN A 383 -2.83 -18.08 -2.30
C ASN A 383 -2.25 -18.95 -1.19
N PHE A 384 -0.92 -19.10 -1.15
CA PHE A 384 -0.25 -19.80 -0.06
C PHE A 384 -0.53 -19.19 1.30
N PHE A 385 -0.30 -17.88 1.49
CA PHE A 385 -0.52 -17.25 2.80
C PHE A 385 -2.00 -17.23 3.20
N SER A 386 -2.93 -17.09 2.25
CA SER A 386 -4.36 -17.25 2.53
C SER A 386 -4.70 -18.66 3.04
N GLY A 387 -4.11 -19.69 2.43
CA GLY A 387 -4.23 -21.07 2.88
C GLY A 387 -3.63 -21.31 4.27
N VAL A 388 -2.44 -20.77 4.53
CA VAL A 388 -1.77 -20.85 5.84
C VAL A 388 -2.62 -20.20 6.93
N CYS A 389 -3.13 -18.98 6.70
CA CYS A 389 -3.98 -18.28 7.65
C CYS A 389 -5.23 -19.10 7.97
N SER A 390 -5.93 -19.61 6.94
CA SER A 390 -7.13 -20.42 7.11
C SER A 390 -6.86 -21.71 7.91
N MET A 391 -5.76 -22.40 7.59
CA MET A 391 -5.35 -23.63 8.27
C MET A 391 -5.04 -23.37 9.76
N MET A 392 -4.21 -22.36 10.04
CA MET A 392 -3.82 -22.04 11.42
C MET A 392 -5.02 -21.57 12.24
N SER A 393 -5.87 -20.70 11.69
CA SER A 393 -7.08 -20.22 12.38
C SER A 393 -8.01 -21.37 12.77
N THR A 394 -8.27 -22.30 11.85
CA THR A 394 -9.10 -23.49 12.11
C THR A 394 -8.50 -24.36 13.21
N HIS A 395 -7.20 -24.63 13.15
CA HIS A 395 -6.52 -25.44 14.15
C HIS A 395 -6.48 -24.75 15.53
N ASN A 396 -6.26 -23.43 15.58
CA ASN A 396 -6.33 -22.62 16.79
C ASN A 396 -7.74 -22.58 17.40
N GLU A 397 -8.80 -22.56 16.58
CA GLU A 397 -10.19 -22.72 17.05
C GLU A 397 -10.40 -24.09 17.73
N TRP A 398 -10.00 -25.18 17.08
CA TRP A 398 -10.12 -26.52 17.66
C TRP A 398 -9.35 -26.68 18.98
N MET A 399 -8.12 -26.15 19.05
CA MET A 399 -7.33 -26.18 20.28
C MET A 399 -8.02 -25.43 21.42
N ARG A 400 -8.60 -24.24 21.14
CA ARG A 400 -9.36 -23.45 22.13
C ARG A 400 -10.63 -24.16 22.59
N GLU A 401 -11.34 -24.83 21.68
CA GLU A 401 -12.54 -25.63 22.01
C GLU A 401 -12.17 -26.80 22.91
N MET A 402 -11.14 -27.59 22.56
CA MET A 402 -10.66 -28.70 23.38
C MET A 402 -10.22 -28.25 24.78
N GLU A 403 -9.49 -27.13 24.89
CA GLU A 403 -9.11 -26.56 26.19
C GLU A 403 -10.31 -26.08 27.02
N SER A 404 -11.34 -25.54 26.38
CA SER A 404 -12.56 -25.10 27.05
C SER A 404 -13.36 -26.29 27.57
N GLU A 405 -13.49 -27.35 26.78
CA GLU A 405 -14.14 -28.59 27.20
C GLU A 405 -13.41 -29.24 28.37
N MET A 406 -12.07 -29.38 28.27
CA MET A 406 -11.24 -29.92 29.35
C MET A 406 -11.37 -29.13 30.65
N ARG A 407 -11.44 -27.79 30.57
CA ARG A 407 -11.70 -26.93 31.73
C ARG A 407 -13.10 -27.08 32.32
N GLY A 408 -14.09 -27.50 31.53
CA GLY A 408 -15.46 -27.76 32.01
C GLY A 408 -15.63 -29.08 32.76
N TYR A 409 -14.64 -29.99 32.68
CA TYR A 409 -14.63 -31.26 33.42
C TYR A 409 -14.02 -31.16 34.83
N TYR A 410 -13.34 -30.06 35.15
CA TYR A 410 -12.79 -29.75 36.48
C TYR A 410 -13.61 -28.66 37.17
#